data_AF-H2ZR02-F1
#
_entry.id   AF-H2ZR02-F1
#
_cell.length_a   1.000
_cell.length_b   1.000
_cell.length_c   1.000
_cell.angle_alpha   90.00
_cell.angle_beta   90.00
_cell.angle_gamma   90.00
#
_symmetry.space_group_name_H-M   'P 1'
#
loop_
_entity.id
_entity.type
_entity.pdbx_description
1 polymer ?
#
loop_
_entity_poly.entity_id
_entity_poly.type
_entity_poly.pdbx_seq_one_letter_code
_entity_poly.pdbx_strand_id
1 'polypeptide(L)'
;MSSKQYGLTIPKKKPTLQKTLKPRLAVFGDDSGDELDGHKDVNAQIHKEAMKKIVKKQTKLEIQKAMEQDATVYEYDSIYDDMKQKNAVKNLPAAVLSADKQKKPKYIGQLIKAAEHRAKEKLRVEERTIERERKKEGDQFSDKPAFVTSAYKKRMEERQKEEEEERRQAAIEDAMDVRKQRDLSGFYKHFLNRQVGEPSVKTEPE
;
A
#
# COMPACT_ATOMS: atom_id res chain seq x y z
N MET A 1 10.01 -42.32 20.14
CA MET A 1 9.09 -41.89 19.06
C MET A 1 8.24 -40.75 19.58
N SER A 2 8.60 -39.49 19.30
CA SER A 2 7.87 -38.32 19.80
C SER A 2 6.71 -38.00 18.84
N SER A 3 5.48 -38.13 19.33
CA SER A 3 4.25 -37.92 18.56
C SER A 3 4.01 -36.42 18.35
N LYS A 4 4.16 -35.96 17.11
CA LYS A 4 3.87 -34.57 16.73
C LYS A 4 2.36 -34.31 16.85
N GLN A 5 2.00 -33.34 17.69
CA GLN A 5 0.61 -32.90 17.86
C GLN A 5 0.28 -31.90 16.75
N TYR A 6 -0.74 -32.20 15.94
CA TYR A 6 -1.28 -31.30 14.92
C TYR A 6 -2.69 -30.88 15.32
N GLY A 7 -2.96 -29.57 15.35
CA GLY A 7 -4.25 -28.98 15.73
C GLY A 7 -4.09 -27.55 16.25
N LEU A 8 -5.17 -26.78 16.30
CA LEU A 8 -5.17 -25.39 16.80
C LEU A 8 -4.93 -25.38 18.32
N THR A 9 -3.68 -25.21 18.74
CA THR A 9 -3.29 -25.12 20.16
C THR A 9 -3.59 -23.73 20.72
N ILE A 10 -4.58 -23.61 21.60
CA ILE A 10 -4.93 -22.35 22.26
C ILE A 10 -3.94 -22.09 23.41
N PRO A 11 -3.14 -21.00 23.38
CA PRO A 11 -2.19 -20.71 24.45
C PRO A 11 -2.93 -20.29 25.73
N LYS A 12 -2.62 -20.95 26.85
CA LYS A 12 -3.12 -20.55 28.18
C LYS A 12 -2.46 -19.22 28.58
N LYS A 13 -3.26 -18.18 28.80
CA LYS A 13 -2.81 -16.85 29.28
C LYS A 13 -2.15 -16.98 30.66
N LYS A 14 -0.97 -16.35 30.83
CA LYS A 14 -0.29 -16.20 32.13
C LYS A 14 -0.94 -15.09 32.96
N PRO A 15 -0.97 -15.18 34.30
CA PRO A 15 -1.57 -14.17 35.16
C PRO A 15 -0.75 -12.87 35.22
N THR A 16 -1.47 -11.76 35.18
CA THR A 16 -1.01 -10.36 35.18
C THR A 16 -0.35 -9.97 36.51
N LEU A 17 0.90 -9.51 36.47
CA LEU A 17 1.56 -8.84 37.61
C LEU A 17 0.94 -7.44 37.79
N GLN A 18 0.37 -7.19 38.97
CA GLN A 18 -0.23 -5.92 39.37
C GLN A 18 0.87 -4.86 39.60
N LYS A 19 0.72 -3.68 39.02
CA LYS A 19 1.61 -2.53 39.18
C LYS A 19 1.04 -1.62 40.27
N THR A 20 1.73 -1.48 41.39
CA THR A 20 1.35 -0.60 42.51
C THR A 20 1.59 0.86 42.17
N LEU A 21 0.56 1.71 42.29
CA LEU A 21 0.64 3.17 42.12
C LEU A 21 1.18 3.84 43.40
N LYS A 22 2.10 4.80 43.27
CA LYS A 22 2.59 5.65 44.37
C LYS A 22 1.65 6.85 44.61
N PRO A 23 1.48 7.37 45.84
CA PRO A 23 0.61 8.50 46.13
C PRO A 23 1.24 9.84 45.71
N ARG A 24 0.38 10.80 45.29
CA ARG A 24 0.74 12.19 44.91
C ARG A 24 1.00 13.04 46.16
N LEU A 25 2.06 13.86 46.14
CA LEU A 25 2.23 14.98 47.09
C LEU A 25 1.28 16.11 46.70
N ALA A 26 0.49 16.60 47.66
CA ALA A 26 -0.37 17.76 47.50
C ALA A 26 0.44 19.07 47.62
N VAL A 27 0.26 19.99 46.67
CA VAL A 27 1.01 21.25 46.49
C VAL A 27 0.23 22.49 46.99
N PHE A 28 -0.97 22.31 47.55
CA PHE A 28 -1.93 23.41 47.78
C PHE A 28 -2.36 23.63 49.23
N GLY A 29 -1.52 23.36 50.22
CA GLY A 29 -1.94 23.53 51.61
C GLY A 29 -0.82 23.87 52.55
N ASP A 30 -0.37 25.13 52.54
CA ASP A 30 0.16 25.79 53.74
C ASP A 30 0.08 27.31 53.60
N ASP A 31 -1.07 27.88 53.95
CA ASP A 31 -1.20 29.29 54.33
C ASP A 31 -2.07 29.34 55.59
N SER A 32 -1.51 28.81 56.68
CA SER A 32 -2.09 28.97 58.02
C SER A 32 -1.34 30.10 58.72
N GLY A 33 -2.00 31.26 58.77
CA GLY A 33 -1.50 32.46 59.45
C GLY A 33 -1.40 32.29 60.97
N ASP A 34 -0.32 32.83 61.52
CA ASP A 34 -0.11 33.00 62.95
C ASP A 34 0.16 34.50 63.20
N GLU A 35 -0.66 35.10 64.07
CA GLU A 35 -0.60 36.48 64.52
C GLU A 35 0.63 36.67 65.42
N LEU A 36 1.49 37.66 65.16
CA LEU A 36 2.29 38.40 66.15
C LEU A 36 3.10 39.55 65.49
N ASP A 37 2.86 40.78 65.97
CA ASP A 37 3.59 42.03 65.73
C ASP A 37 3.30 42.85 64.44
N GLY A 38 2.30 43.73 64.52
CA GLY A 38 1.89 44.66 63.43
C GLY A 38 2.96 45.60 62.86
N HIS A 39 4.12 45.78 63.50
CA HIS A 39 5.26 46.51 62.91
C HIS A 39 6.22 45.62 62.10
N LYS A 40 6.29 44.32 62.41
CA LYS A 40 7.02 43.33 61.60
C LYS A 40 6.21 42.92 60.37
N ASP A 41 4.88 42.97 60.47
CA ASP A 41 3.94 42.66 59.39
C ASP A 41 4.03 43.62 58.20
N VAL A 42 4.18 44.93 58.44
CA VAL A 42 4.32 45.92 57.35
C VAL A 42 5.64 45.74 56.61
N ASN A 43 6.75 45.54 57.33
CA ASN A 43 8.05 45.26 56.70
C ASN A 43 8.02 43.93 55.94
N ALA A 44 7.41 42.88 56.51
CA ALA A 44 7.20 41.61 55.84
C ALA A 44 6.31 41.74 54.59
N GLN A 45 5.27 42.58 54.63
CA GLN A 45 4.44 42.91 53.47
C GLN A 45 5.22 43.67 52.40
N ILE A 46 6.05 44.65 52.76
CA ILE A 46 6.92 45.37 51.81
C ILE A 46 7.90 44.40 51.13
N HIS A 47 8.51 43.48 51.88
CA HIS A 47 9.37 42.44 51.32
C HIS A 47 8.60 41.45 50.43
N LYS A 48 7.41 41.01 50.84
CA LYS A 48 6.53 40.17 50.02
C LYS A 48 6.10 40.87 48.73
N GLU A 49 5.79 42.16 48.78
CA GLU A 49 5.44 42.98 47.60
C GLU A 49 6.64 43.21 46.68
N ALA A 50 7.83 43.44 47.24
CA ALA A 50 9.07 43.53 46.48
C ALA A 50 9.36 42.21 45.76
N MET A 51 9.21 41.07 46.45
CA MET A 51 9.35 39.74 45.86
C MET A 51 8.29 39.49 44.77
N LYS A 52 7.03 39.88 44.98
CA LYS A 52 5.97 39.82 43.95
C LYS A 52 6.34 40.67 42.73
N LYS A 53 6.93 41.86 42.90
CA LYS A 53 7.40 42.71 41.79
C LYS A 53 8.57 42.08 41.03
N ILE A 54 9.50 41.45 41.74
CA ILE A 54 10.63 40.71 41.15
C ILE A 54 10.11 39.52 40.33
N VAL A 55 9.23 38.71 40.91
CA VAL A 55 8.60 37.57 40.22
C VAL A 55 7.82 38.05 38.99
N LYS A 56 7.04 39.13 39.09
CA LYS A 56 6.35 39.74 37.93
C LYS A 56 7.31 40.22 36.83
N LYS A 57 8.50 40.71 37.20
CA LYS A 57 9.52 41.13 36.23
C LYS A 57 10.16 39.91 35.55
N GLN A 58 10.44 38.86 36.31
CA GLN A 58 10.97 37.59 35.80
C GLN A 58 9.97 36.92 34.85
N THR A 59 8.69 36.83 35.23
CA THR A 59 7.65 36.27 34.36
C THR A 59 7.48 37.08 33.07
N LYS A 60 7.56 38.42 33.14
CA LYS A 60 7.52 39.26 31.93
C LYS A 60 8.71 39.00 31.01
N LEU A 61 9.91 38.85 31.56
CA LEU A 61 11.12 38.49 30.80
C LEU A 61 10.99 37.11 30.16
N GLU A 62 10.44 36.13 30.87
CA GLU A 62 10.19 34.79 30.33
C GLU A 62 9.14 34.80 29.22
N ILE A 63 8.05 35.56 29.38
CA ILE A 63 7.03 35.74 28.34
C ILE A 63 7.65 36.38 27.10
N GLN A 64 8.45 37.44 27.26
CA GLN A 64 9.14 38.09 26.14
C GLN A 64 10.12 37.15 25.45
N LYS A 65 10.93 36.41 26.21
CA LYS A 65 11.86 35.40 25.67
C LYS A 65 11.13 34.30 24.91
N ALA A 66 9.98 33.85 25.40
CA ALA A 66 9.17 32.84 24.72
C ALA A 66 8.58 33.39 23.41
N MET A 67 8.10 34.64 23.41
CA MET A 67 7.61 35.32 22.20
C MET A 67 8.71 35.60 21.17
N GLU A 68 9.93 35.92 21.61
CA GLU A 68 11.10 36.11 20.74
C GLU A 68 11.55 34.82 20.07
N GLN A 69 11.46 33.69 20.78
CA GLN A 69 11.79 32.38 20.25
C GLN A 69 10.75 31.91 19.23
N ASP A 70 9.46 32.10 19.53
CA ASP A 70 8.37 31.76 18.63
C ASP A 70 7.12 32.60 18.97
N ALA A 71 6.72 33.44 18.02
CA ALA A 71 5.57 34.31 18.14
C ALA A 71 4.24 33.53 18.27
N THR A 72 4.21 32.27 17.81
CA THR A 72 3.02 31.40 17.80
C THR A 72 2.83 30.61 19.11
N VAL A 73 3.74 30.76 20.09
CA VAL A 73 3.71 30.02 21.37
C VAL A 73 2.40 30.12 22.14
N TYR A 74 1.66 31.23 22.00
CA TYR A 74 0.38 31.45 22.68
C TYR A 74 -0.84 31.31 21.75
N GLU A 75 -0.66 30.90 20.50
CA GLU A 75 -1.74 30.70 19.52
C GLU A 75 -2.41 29.31 19.67
N TYR A 76 -2.97 29.03 20.85
CA TYR A 76 -3.54 27.71 21.16
C TYR A 76 -4.78 27.35 20.33
N ASP A 77 -5.58 28.34 19.94
CA ASP A 77 -6.87 28.12 19.26
C ASP A 77 -6.68 27.76 17.77
N SER A 78 -5.74 28.41 17.08
CA SER A 78 -5.44 28.12 15.67
C SER A 78 -4.85 26.72 15.46
N ILE A 79 -3.96 26.29 16.36
CA ILE A 79 -3.33 24.95 16.31
C ILE A 79 -4.37 23.84 16.56
N TYR A 80 -5.36 24.10 17.42
CA TYR A 80 -6.39 23.10 17.74
C TYR A 80 -7.29 22.82 16.53
N ASP A 81 -7.72 23.87 15.82
CA ASP A 81 -8.50 23.71 14.60
C ASP A 81 -7.72 22.95 13.53
N ASP A 82 -6.44 23.26 13.33
CA ASP A 82 -5.55 22.52 12.43
C ASP A 82 -5.39 21.05 12.83
N MET A 83 -5.21 20.78 14.13
CA MET A 83 -5.05 19.42 14.65
C MET A 83 -6.34 18.62 14.49
N LYS A 84 -7.49 19.26 14.77
CA LYS A 84 -8.81 18.67 14.61
C LYS A 84 -9.14 18.42 13.14
N GLN A 85 -8.80 19.33 12.24
CA GLN A 85 -8.94 19.13 10.80
C GLN A 85 -8.03 18.00 10.31
N LYS A 86 -6.75 17.96 10.71
CA LYS A 86 -5.82 16.87 10.37
C LYS A 86 -6.32 15.53 10.92
N ASN A 87 -6.86 15.50 12.13
CA ASN A 87 -7.44 14.29 12.71
C ASN A 87 -8.75 13.91 12.03
N ALA A 88 -9.60 14.87 11.64
CA ALA A 88 -10.80 14.59 10.87
C ALA A 88 -10.42 13.97 9.52
N VAL A 89 -9.45 14.54 8.80
CA VAL A 89 -8.95 14.01 7.52
C VAL A 89 -8.34 12.61 7.67
N LYS A 90 -7.59 12.35 8.75
CA LYS A 90 -7.03 11.02 9.03
C LYS A 90 -8.07 9.98 9.45
N ASN A 91 -9.14 10.41 10.13
CA ASN A 91 -10.23 9.55 10.59
C ASN A 91 -11.40 9.47 9.58
N LEU A 92 -11.32 10.21 8.46
CA LEU A 92 -12.23 9.99 7.34
C LEU A 92 -12.03 8.54 6.88
N PRO A 93 -13.12 7.76 6.76
CA PRO A 93 -13.00 6.40 6.29
C PRO A 93 -12.34 6.43 4.91
N ALA A 94 -11.40 5.53 4.65
CA ALA A 94 -10.71 5.42 3.36
C ALA A 94 -11.67 5.30 2.16
N ALA A 95 -12.95 4.99 2.42
CA ALA A 95 -14.06 5.05 1.48
C ALA A 95 -14.31 6.45 0.89
N VAL A 96 -14.17 7.54 1.68
CA VAL A 96 -14.44 8.93 1.26
C VAL A 96 -13.24 9.52 0.51
N LEU A 97 -12.02 9.26 0.96
CA LEU A 97 -10.78 9.69 0.27
C LEU A 97 -10.57 8.97 -1.08
N SER A 98 -11.24 7.83 -1.31
CA SER A 98 -11.16 7.04 -2.54
C SER A 98 -12.43 7.14 -3.40
N ALA A 99 -13.37 8.02 -3.07
CA ALA A 99 -14.64 8.14 -3.78
C ALA A 99 -14.45 8.72 -5.20
N ASP A 100 -13.46 9.60 -5.40
CA ASP A 100 -13.29 10.35 -6.65
C ASP A 100 -12.36 9.70 -7.68
N LYS A 101 -11.72 8.56 -7.37
CA LYS A 101 -10.95 7.78 -8.34
C LYS A 101 -11.58 6.41 -8.55
N GLN A 102 -12.70 6.39 -9.28
CA GLN A 102 -13.10 5.28 -10.17
C GLN A 102 -12.73 3.88 -9.63
N LYS A 103 -13.40 3.42 -8.56
CA LYS A 103 -13.20 2.07 -8.03
C LYS A 103 -13.63 1.03 -9.06
N LYS A 104 -12.72 0.68 -9.97
CA LYS A 104 -12.91 -0.47 -10.87
C LYS A 104 -13.11 -1.71 -10.00
N PRO A 105 -14.09 -2.58 -10.30
CA PRO A 105 -14.31 -3.78 -9.52
C PRO A 105 -13.04 -4.63 -9.54
N LYS A 106 -12.67 -5.18 -8.38
CA LYS A 106 -11.44 -5.95 -8.20
C LYS A 106 -11.30 -7.13 -9.17
N TYR A 107 -12.43 -7.72 -9.60
CA TYR A 107 -12.45 -8.98 -10.37
C TYR A 107 -13.08 -8.87 -11.77
N ILE A 108 -13.84 -7.80 -12.08
CA ILE A 108 -14.61 -7.77 -13.34
C ILE A 108 -13.72 -7.87 -14.58
N GLY A 109 -12.54 -7.23 -14.54
CA GLY A 109 -11.61 -7.26 -15.66
C GLY A 109 -11.04 -8.66 -15.90
N GLN A 110 -10.84 -9.46 -14.85
CA GLN A 110 -10.37 -10.84 -14.98
C GLN A 110 -11.48 -11.74 -15.55
N LEU A 111 -12.72 -11.54 -15.12
CA LEU A 111 -13.88 -12.28 -15.64
C LEU A 111 -14.10 -12.01 -17.13
N ILE A 112 -13.99 -10.76 -17.56
CA ILE A 112 -14.08 -10.37 -18.97
C ILE A 112 -12.97 -11.05 -19.78
N LYS A 113 -11.71 -10.93 -19.35
CA LYS A 113 -10.57 -11.60 -20.00
C LYS A 113 -10.75 -13.12 -20.09
N ALA A 114 -11.26 -13.76 -19.04
CA ALA A 114 -11.51 -15.20 -19.04
C ALA A 114 -12.65 -15.60 -20.00
N ALA A 115 -13.68 -14.76 -20.12
CA ALA A 115 -14.75 -14.96 -21.08
C ALA A 115 -14.24 -14.84 -22.53
N GLU A 116 -13.42 -13.82 -22.82
CA GLU A 116 -12.75 -13.63 -24.12
C GLU A 116 -11.86 -14.82 -24.47
N HIS A 117 -11.02 -15.28 -23.53
CA HIS A 117 -10.19 -16.47 -23.72
C HIS A 117 -11.03 -17.70 -24.05
N ARG A 118 -12.13 -17.93 -23.31
CA ARG A 118 -13.04 -19.06 -23.59
C ARG A 118 -13.69 -18.93 -24.97
N ALA A 119 -14.05 -17.74 -25.40
CA ALA A 119 -14.63 -17.51 -26.72
C ALA A 119 -13.62 -17.85 -27.83
N LYS A 120 -12.36 -17.40 -27.69
CA LYS A 120 -11.27 -17.75 -28.62
C LYS A 120 -11.03 -19.27 -28.69
N GLU A 121 -10.96 -19.93 -27.53
CA GLU A 121 -10.77 -21.38 -27.47
C GLU A 121 -11.93 -22.15 -28.11
N LYS A 122 -13.18 -21.72 -27.91
CA LYS A 122 -14.32 -22.33 -28.60
C LYS A 122 -14.20 -22.26 -30.11
N LEU A 123 -13.84 -21.08 -30.65
CA LEU A 123 -13.62 -20.89 -32.08
C LEU A 123 -12.49 -21.82 -32.59
N ARG A 124 -11.37 -21.92 -31.86
CA ARG A 124 -10.27 -22.84 -32.20
C ARG A 124 -10.72 -24.30 -32.23
N VAL A 125 -11.56 -24.72 -31.29
CA VAL A 125 -12.10 -26.08 -31.26
C VAL A 125 -13.01 -26.31 -32.47
N GLU A 126 -13.96 -25.41 -32.73
CA GLU A 126 -14.89 -25.48 -33.87
C GLU A 126 -14.13 -25.56 -35.22
N GLU A 127 -13.09 -24.74 -35.38
CA GLU A 127 -12.26 -24.74 -36.59
C GLU A 127 -11.49 -26.06 -36.75
N ARG A 128 -10.88 -26.58 -35.67
CA ARG A 128 -10.20 -27.87 -35.70
C ARG A 128 -11.18 -29.02 -35.98
N THR A 129 -12.42 -28.94 -35.49
CA THR A 129 -13.45 -29.92 -35.83
C THR A 129 -13.82 -29.87 -37.30
N ILE A 130 -14.02 -28.67 -37.87
CA ILE A 130 -14.30 -28.48 -39.29
C ILE A 130 -13.15 -28.98 -40.16
N GLU A 131 -11.89 -28.69 -39.81
CA GLU A 131 -10.74 -29.22 -40.55
C GLU A 131 -10.66 -30.74 -40.48
N ARG A 132 -10.98 -31.33 -39.33
CA ARG A 132 -10.99 -32.80 -39.16
C ARG A 132 -12.10 -33.45 -39.98
N GLU A 133 -13.29 -32.85 -40.03
CA GLU A 133 -14.41 -33.31 -40.85
C GLU A 133 -14.07 -33.19 -42.33
N ARG A 134 -13.54 -32.04 -42.78
CA ARG A 134 -13.09 -31.85 -44.17
C ARG A 134 -12.00 -32.81 -44.59
N LYS A 135 -11.04 -33.14 -43.72
CA LYS A 135 -10.00 -34.14 -44.03
C LYS A 135 -10.60 -35.53 -44.21
N LYS A 136 -11.62 -35.89 -43.43
CA LYS A 136 -12.33 -37.17 -43.56
C LYS A 136 -13.21 -37.23 -44.81
N GLU A 137 -13.83 -36.13 -45.19
CA GLU A 137 -14.66 -36.02 -46.40
C GLU A 137 -13.82 -35.79 -47.68
N GLY A 138 -12.60 -35.28 -47.53
CA GLY A 138 -11.73 -34.89 -48.65
C GLY A 138 -11.41 -36.04 -49.61
N ASP A 139 -11.32 -37.27 -49.10
CA ASP A 139 -11.12 -38.47 -49.92
C ASP A 139 -12.33 -38.76 -50.84
N GLN A 140 -13.52 -38.25 -50.50
CA GLN A 140 -14.75 -38.45 -51.28
C GLN A 140 -15.00 -37.34 -52.31
N PHE A 141 -14.29 -36.22 -52.20
CA PHE A 141 -14.49 -35.03 -53.06
C PHE A 141 -13.21 -34.56 -53.76
N SER A 142 -12.21 -35.43 -53.91
CA SER A 142 -10.94 -35.15 -54.60
C SER A 142 -11.13 -34.66 -56.03
N ASP A 143 -12.19 -35.13 -56.70
CA ASP A 143 -12.46 -34.83 -58.11
C ASP A 143 -13.11 -33.46 -58.32
N LYS A 144 -13.53 -32.78 -57.24
CA LYS A 144 -14.19 -31.47 -57.30
C LYS A 144 -13.22 -30.34 -56.98
N PRO A 145 -13.32 -29.20 -57.68
CA PRO A 145 -12.49 -28.03 -57.37
C PRO A 145 -12.84 -27.43 -56.00
N ALA A 146 -11.81 -27.18 -55.17
CA ALA A 146 -11.96 -26.54 -53.87
C ALA A 146 -11.85 -25.01 -53.99
N PHE A 147 -12.89 -24.29 -53.58
CA PHE A 147 -12.91 -22.83 -53.58
C PHE A 147 -12.81 -22.29 -52.16
N VAL A 148 -11.88 -21.36 -51.94
CA VAL A 148 -11.64 -20.73 -50.64
C VAL A 148 -11.95 -19.25 -50.72
N THR A 149 -12.84 -18.76 -49.85
CA THR A 149 -13.20 -17.35 -49.77
C THR A 149 -12.07 -16.50 -49.21
N SER A 150 -11.99 -15.23 -49.59
CA SER A 150 -10.98 -14.29 -49.09
C SER A 150 -10.99 -14.15 -47.56
N ALA A 151 -12.18 -14.18 -46.95
CA ALA A 151 -12.34 -14.14 -45.49
C ALA A 151 -11.75 -15.38 -44.80
N TYR A 152 -11.91 -16.57 -45.38
CA TYR A 152 -11.32 -17.80 -44.82
C TYR A 152 -9.80 -17.80 -44.95
N LYS A 153 -9.25 -17.31 -46.08
CA LYS A 153 -7.80 -17.16 -46.24
C LYS A 153 -7.21 -16.23 -45.15
N LYS A 154 -7.86 -15.10 -44.88
CA LYS A 154 -7.46 -14.18 -43.80
C LYS A 154 -7.48 -14.85 -42.43
N ARG A 155 -8.54 -15.59 -42.09
CA ARG A 155 -8.60 -16.34 -40.82
C ARG A 155 -7.49 -17.39 -40.69
N MET A 156 -7.15 -18.08 -41.78
CA MET A 156 -6.07 -19.05 -41.79
C MET A 156 -4.70 -18.40 -41.53
N GLU A 157 -4.44 -17.23 -42.11
CA GLU A 157 -3.23 -16.44 -41.91
C GLU A 157 -3.16 -15.85 -40.49
N GLU A 158 -4.25 -15.26 -40.00
CA GLU A 158 -4.37 -14.77 -38.62
C GLU A 158 -4.05 -15.88 -37.61
N ARG A 159 -4.58 -17.09 -37.83
CA ARG A 159 -4.29 -18.25 -36.97
C ARG A 159 -2.84 -18.70 -37.04
N GLN A 160 -2.26 -18.78 -38.24
CA GLN A 160 -0.84 -19.15 -38.39
C GLN A 160 0.06 -18.15 -37.65
N LYS A 161 -0.27 -16.86 -37.74
CA LYS A 161 0.43 -15.80 -37.02
C LYS A 161 0.24 -15.91 -35.51
N GLU A 162 -0.98 -16.14 -35.03
CA GLU A 162 -1.23 -16.39 -33.59
C GLU A 162 -0.44 -17.59 -33.08
N GLU A 163 -0.39 -18.69 -33.83
CA GLU A 163 0.36 -19.89 -33.45
C GLU A 163 1.88 -19.65 -33.45
N GLU A 164 2.41 -18.87 -34.40
CA GLU A 164 3.81 -18.49 -34.42
C GLU A 164 4.17 -17.56 -33.24
N GLU A 165 3.32 -16.59 -32.93
CA GLU A 165 3.48 -15.71 -31.78
C GLU A 165 3.42 -16.49 -30.46
N GLU A 166 2.44 -17.38 -30.29
CA GLU A 166 2.33 -18.27 -29.13
C GLU A 166 3.55 -19.18 -29.02
N ARG A 167 4.04 -19.74 -30.13
CA ARG A 167 5.25 -20.58 -30.15
C ARG A 167 6.50 -19.79 -29.76
N ARG A 168 6.64 -18.56 -30.23
CA ARG A 168 7.76 -17.68 -29.89
C ARG A 168 7.72 -17.30 -28.42
N GLN A 169 6.54 -16.94 -27.89
CA GLN A 169 6.36 -16.64 -26.47
C GLN A 169 6.64 -17.87 -25.61
N ALA A 170 6.10 -19.03 -25.99
CA ALA A 170 6.36 -20.30 -25.30
C ALA A 170 7.85 -20.64 -25.28
N ALA A 171 8.59 -20.43 -26.37
CA ALA A 171 10.03 -20.66 -26.40
C ALA A 171 10.81 -19.70 -25.47
N ILE A 172 10.38 -18.44 -25.38
CA ILE A 172 10.98 -17.46 -24.45
C ILE A 172 10.66 -17.84 -23.00
N GLU A 173 9.40 -18.17 -22.70
CA GLU A 173 8.96 -18.63 -21.38
C GLU A 173 9.69 -19.90 -20.97
N ASP A 174 9.88 -20.85 -21.90
CA ASP A 174 10.61 -22.08 -21.67
C ASP A 174 12.08 -21.83 -21.33
N ALA A 175 12.70 -20.91 -22.06
CA ALA A 175 14.06 -20.47 -21.81
C ALA A 175 14.20 -19.69 -20.48
N MET A 176 13.14 -19.00 -20.05
CA MET A 176 13.08 -18.26 -18.79
C MET A 176 12.55 -19.08 -17.61
N ASP A 177 12.16 -20.35 -17.81
CA ASP A 177 11.64 -21.20 -16.75
C ASP A 177 12.74 -21.51 -15.73
N VAL A 178 12.53 -21.02 -14.51
CA VAL A 178 13.43 -21.19 -13.36
C VAL A 178 13.66 -22.67 -13.05
N ARG A 179 12.71 -23.57 -13.36
CA ARG A 179 12.90 -25.02 -13.14
C ARG A 179 13.87 -25.65 -14.13
N LYS A 180 13.98 -25.11 -15.33
CA LYS A 180 14.87 -25.59 -16.39
C LYS A 180 16.26 -24.98 -16.31
N GLN A 181 16.38 -23.83 -15.64
CA GLN A 181 17.65 -23.16 -15.41
C GLN A 181 18.38 -23.76 -14.20
N ARG A 182 19.67 -24.06 -14.38
CA ARG A 182 20.55 -24.54 -13.30
C ARG A 182 20.92 -23.43 -12.31
N ASP A 183 21.02 -22.19 -12.80
CA ASP A 183 21.51 -21.03 -12.05
C ASP A 183 20.48 -19.89 -12.06
N LEU A 184 20.51 -19.02 -11.04
CA LEU A 184 19.59 -17.88 -10.87
C LEU A 184 19.81 -16.72 -11.86
N SER A 185 20.65 -16.90 -12.88
CA SER A 185 21.05 -15.86 -13.82
C SER A 185 19.88 -15.28 -14.63
N GLY A 186 18.89 -16.10 -15.00
CA GLY A 186 17.68 -15.65 -15.68
C GLY A 186 16.82 -14.74 -14.81
N PHE A 187 16.72 -15.04 -13.50
CA PHE A 187 16.04 -14.17 -12.54
C PHE A 187 16.74 -12.80 -12.43
N TYR A 188 18.06 -12.78 -12.29
CA TYR A 188 18.82 -11.52 -12.21
C TYR A 188 18.73 -10.71 -13.51
N LYS A 189 18.77 -11.37 -14.67
CA LYS A 189 18.55 -10.70 -15.97
C LYS A 189 17.17 -10.06 -16.04
N HIS A 190 16.12 -10.78 -15.66
CA HIS A 190 14.75 -10.25 -15.66
C HIS A 190 14.58 -9.09 -14.66
N PHE A 191 15.13 -9.23 -13.46
CA PHE A 191 15.11 -8.18 -12.43
C PHE A 191 15.82 -6.92 -12.89
N LEU A 192 17.00 -7.07 -13.52
CA LEU A 192 17.77 -5.96 -14.07
C LEU A 192 17.01 -5.30 -15.23
N ASN A 193 16.52 -6.07 -16.21
CA ASN A 193 15.72 -5.54 -17.32
C ASN A 193 14.48 -4.77 -16.84
N ARG A 194 13.88 -5.17 -15.71
CA ARG A 194 12.75 -4.46 -15.10
C ARG A 194 13.15 -3.14 -14.45
N GLN A 195 14.36 -3.04 -13.89
CA GLN A 195 14.84 -1.82 -13.22
C GLN A 195 15.48 -0.81 -14.19
N VAL A 196 16.29 -1.28 -15.15
CA VAL A 196 17.06 -0.43 -16.05
C VAL A 196 16.55 -0.42 -17.50
N GLY A 197 15.54 -1.23 -17.83
CA GLY A 197 15.07 -1.42 -19.20
C GLY A 197 15.93 -2.41 -19.99
N GLU A 198 15.40 -2.93 -21.10
CA GLU A 198 16.21 -3.77 -22.00
C GLU A 198 17.26 -2.91 -22.72
N PRO A 199 18.52 -3.34 -22.79
CA PRO A 199 19.55 -2.61 -23.52
C PRO A 199 19.17 -2.57 -25.01
N SER A 200 19.12 -1.38 -25.59
CA SER A 200 18.92 -1.21 -27.03
C SER A 200 20.17 -1.73 -27.74
N VAL A 201 20.11 -2.97 -28.21
CA VAL A 201 21.14 -3.53 -29.09
C VAL A 201 21.01 -2.77 -30.41
N LYS A 202 21.93 -1.83 -30.66
CA LYS A 202 22.10 -1.22 -31.99
C LYS A 202 22.56 -2.33 -32.92
N THR A 203 21.65 -2.91 -33.68
CA THR A 203 21.98 -3.80 -34.80
C THR A 203 22.55 -2.92 -35.91
N GLU A 204 23.88 -2.86 -36.00
CA GLU A 204 24.50 -2.28 -37.18
C GLU A 204 24.21 -3.17 -38.40
N PRO A 205 23.77 -2.61 -39.53
CA PRO A 205 23.58 -3.38 -40.75
C PRO A 205 24.96 -3.77 -41.32
N GLU A 206 25.18 -5.08 -41.49
CA GLU A 206 26.24 -5.61 -42.37
C GLU A 206 25.96 -5.26 -43.84
#